data_AF-A0A0D0CFS9-F1
#
_entry.id   AF-A0A0D0CFS9-F1
#
_cell.length_a   1.000
_cell.length_b   1.000
_cell.length_c   1.000
_cell.angle_alpha   90.00
_cell.angle_beta   90.00
_cell.angle_gamma   90.00
#
_symmetry.space_group_name_H-M   'P 1'
#
loop_
_entity.id
_entity.type
_entity.pdbx_description
1 polymer ?
#
loop_
_entity_poly.entity_id
_entity_poly.type
_entity_poly.pdbx_seq_one_letter_code
_entity_poly.pdbx_strand_id
1 'polypeptide(L)'
;MASNQEYYQSHSHSHSNPPAAGIYNPVERDRDPVFPGGTLQWNAMEPGGSLRERAVPSVSQPVAWKPTDDQLFIREYGHGDKNMVPNAEFLKQHFFKEGRLTEQQALFILSQATVLLSQEPNLVNVGSPVTICGDIHGQYYDLMKLFEIGGSFSDNSYLFLGDYVDRGNFGIECLLYLYALKIQRPKDITLLRGNHECRHLTEYFTFKRECLHKYSQVVYDACLESFNALPVAALVDNRFFCVHGGLSPELISLDDVRRLNRFQEPGSSGLLCDLLWSDPVVNFGYEHEPSTHGPALPPGTTFEHNATRGCSFFFTYEAACKFLERNGLLGIVRGHEAQDAGYMMYRKTPTKKFPSVITVFSAPNYLDVYHNRGAVIKYANKNITIRQFNSSSHPYWLPNFMDGFTWSLPFVGAKITEMLLAIFATCSPEELEDTDDDDRTVDLTLTPAEISARRQQIRNKILAVGKMQRVFQLLREEAENASELSTIPVEDHRGPDMLTAQGTQMRHYIHSFADARRSDIANERLPMFQPADENDFPVIPAPSMRRRGSGDVDGISTEELIRRALEEDEEGDMVKRLADRIARGRNPTGRPMPLKRYETT
;
A
#
# COMPACT_ATOMS: atom_id res chain seq x y z
N MET A 1 -21.92 -35.98 63.15
CA MET A 1 -20.81 -35.08 63.53
C MET A 1 -20.68 -34.07 62.39
N ALA A 2 -21.55 -33.06 62.32
CA ALA A 2 -21.51 -31.77 63.03
C ALA A 2 -20.52 -30.78 62.36
N SER A 3 -20.88 -29.53 62.02
CA SER A 3 -22.20 -28.88 62.04
C SER A 3 -22.25 -27.58 61.19
N ASN A 4 -23.38 -27.41 60.53
CA ASN A 4 -24.10 -26.22 60.03
C ASN A 4 -23.75 -24.78 60.52
N GLN A 5 -23.96 -23.87 59.55
CA GLN A 5 -24.69 -22.58 59.57
C GLN A 5 -24.19 -21.32 60.32
N GLU A 6 -24.30 -20.22 59.54
CA GLU A 6 -24.69 -18.83 59.84
C GLU A 6 -25.08 -18.46 61.29
N TYR A 7 -24.69 -17.25 61.73
CA TYR A 7 -25.69 -16.21 62.13
C TYR A 7 -25.09 -14.79 62.16
N TYR A 8 -25.98 -13.80 62.26
CA TYR A 8 -25.80 -12.36 62.05
C TYR A 8 -25.63 -11.55 63.37
N GLN A 9 -25.20 -10.28 63.21
CA GLN A 9 -25.48 -9.07 64.04
C GLN A 9 -24.58 -8.64 65.24
N SER A 10 -23.90 -7.50 64.97
CA SER A 10 -23.87 -6.21 65.71
C SER A 10 -23.32 -6.08 67.15
N HIS A 11 -22.52 -5.02 67.37
CA HIS A 11 -22.87 -3.87 68.23
C HIS A 11 -22.03 -2.61 67.89
N SER A 12 -22.62 -1.42 68.13
CA SER A 12 -22.11 -0.05 67.89
C SER A 12 -21.13 0.42 68.99
N HIS A 13 -20.38 1.54 68.98
CA HIS A 13 -20.51 2.95 68.53
C HIS A 13 -19.08 3.59 68.36
N SER A 14 -18.80 4.83 67.91
CA SER A 14 -19.56 5.96 67.29
C SER A 14 -18.63 7.03 66.67
N HIS A 15 -19.09 7.65 65.56
CA HIS A 15 -18.93 9.05 65.11
C HIS A 15 -17.56 9.79 65.05
N SER A 16 -17.21 10.20 63.82
CA SER A 16 -17.39 11.62 63.40
C SER A 16 -17.68 11.72 61.89
N ASN A 17 -18.65 12.57 61.51
CA ASN A 17 -19.10 12.87 60.13
C ASN A 17 -18.70 14.33 59.80
N PRO A 18 -18.59 14.79 58.52
CA PRO A 18 -19.75 15.00 57.61
C PRO A 18 -19.39 14.95 56.09
N PRO A 19 -20.21 15.51 55.16
CA PRO A 19 -21.55 15.08 54.77
C PRO A 19 -21.64 14.70 53.27
N ALA A 20 -22.75 14.11 52.84
CA ALA A 20 -23.02 13.77 51.45
C ALA A 20 -23.97 14.77 50.76
N ALA A 21 -23.74 15.04 49.46
CA ALA A 21 -24.71 15.08 48.35
C ALA A 21 -24.28 16.06 47.24
N GLY A 22 -24.25 15.62 45.98
CA GLY A 22 -24.01 16.56 44.86
C GLY A 22 -23.71 15.95 43.49
N ILE A 23 -24.75 15.50 42.78
CA ILE A 23 -24.91 15.60 41.30
C ILE A 23 -24.02 14.70 40.40
N TYR A 24 -24.69 14.00 39.49
CA TYR A 24 -24.12 13.30 38.32
C TYR A 24 -23.32 14.26 37.42
N ASN A 25 -22.17 13.82 36.90
CA ASN A 25 -21.62 14.35 35.65
C ASN A 25 -21.10 13.20 34.77
N PRO A 26 -21.25 13.26 33.44
CA PRO A 26 -20.93 12.14 32.56
C PRO A 26 -19.45 12.12 32.16
N VAL A 27 -18.90 10.90 32.07
CA VAL A 27 -17.80 10.44 31.22
C VAL A 27 -16.80 11.54 30.80
N GLU A 28 -15.64 11.58 31.47
CA GLU A 28 -14.45 12.19 30.87
C GLU A 28 -14.20 11.50 29.53
N ARG A 29 -14.37 12.24 28.43
CA ARG A 29 -13.90 11.81 27.12
C ARG A 29 -12.38 11.74 27.21
N ASP A 30 -11.83 10.55 26.98
CA ASP A 30 -10.39 10.42 26.77
C ASP A 30 -9.96 11.40 25.68
N ARG A 31 -8.89 12.13 25.98
CA ARG A 31 -8.50 13.33 25.26
C ARG A 31 -8.02 12.95 23.86
N ASP A 32 -8.30 13.82 22.90
CA ASP A 32 -7.72 13.73 21.55
C ASP A 32 -6.21 13.48 21.64
N PRO A 33 -5.64 12.65 20.75
CA PRO A 33 -4.19 12.47 20.70
C PRO A 33 -3.55 13.85 20.51
N VAL A 34 -2.86 14.32 21.53
CA VAL A 34 -2.08 15.55 21.49
C VAL A 34 -0.93 15.29 20.52
N PHE A 35 -1.17 15.57 19.23
CA PHE A 35 -0.10 15.95 18.31
C PHE A 35 0.77 16.96 19.06
N PRO A 36 2.10 16.83 19.05
CA PRO A 36 2.95 17.78 19.74
C PRO A 36 2.75 19.15 19.10
N GLY A 37 1.88 19.96 19.70
CA GLY A 37 1.61 21.35 19.39
C GLY A 37 2.78 22.27 19.75
N GLY A 38 3.99 21.73 19.69
CA GLY A 38 5.13 22.54 19.36
C GLY A 38 4.85 23.12 17.99
N THR A 39 4.60 24.43 17.96
CA THR A 39 5.15 25.25 16.89
C THR A 39 6.54 24.70 16.61
N LEU A 40 6.81 24.28 15.38
CA LEU A 40 8.19 24.16 14.94
C LEU A 40 8.77 25.56 15.11
N GLN A 41 9.41 25.77 16.27
CA GLN A 41 10.52 26.69 16.34
C GLN A 41 11.49 26.13 15.33
N TRP A 42 11.38 26.66 14.12
CA TRP A 42 12.54 27.05 13.36
C TRP A 42 13.36 27.90 14.33
N ASN A 43 14.17 27.23 15.15
CA ASN A 43 15.45 27.78 15.57
C ASN A 43 16.06 28.20 14.25
N ALA A 44 15.99 29.50 13.96
CA ALA A 44 16.58 30.06 12.76
C ALA A 44 17.99 29.49 12.72
N MET A 45 18.31 28.71 11.68
CA MET A 45 19.60 28.03 11.58
C MET A 45 20.65 29.05 11.97
N GLU A 46 21.46 28.77 13.00
CA GLU A 46 22.48 29.72 13.42
C GLU A 46 23.23 30.14 12.17
N PRO A 47 23.40 31.45 11.90
CA PRO A 47 23.86 31.93 10.60
C PRO A 47 25.29 31.44 10.33
N GLY A 48 25.37 30.30 9.64
CA GLY A 48 26.57 29.44 9.62
C GLY A 48 26.27 27.93 9.47
N GLY A 49 25.05 27.46 9.78
CA GLY A 49 24.65 26.06 9.61
C GLY A 49 24.76 25.58 8.16
N SER A 50 25.50 24.49 7.94
CA SER A 50 25.77 23.97 6.59
C SER A 50 24.53 23.38 5.94
N LEU A 51 24.13 23.90 4.77
CA LEU A 51 23.06 23.33 3.93
C LEU A 51 23.36 21.90 3.41
N ARG A 52 24.56 21.36 3.70
CA ARG A 52 24.95 19.97 3.39
C ARG A 52 24.76 19.01 4.57
N GLU A 53 24.46 19.53 5.76
CA GLU A 53 24.24 18.71 6.96
C GLU A 53 22.78 18.27 7.05
N ARG A 54 22.57 17.06 7.58
CA ARG A 54 21.26 16.42 7.63
C ARG A 54 20.41 16.99 8.76
N ALA A 55 19.34 17.69 8.41
CA ALA A 55 18.46 18.40 9.35
C ALA A 55 17.90 17.55 10.51
N VAL A 56 17.67 16.24 10.27
CA VAL A 56 17.22 15.30 11.32
C VAL A 56 18.25 14.16 11.45
N PRO A 57 19.33 14.33 12.23
CA PRO A 57 20.39 13.34 12.34
C PRO A 57 19.97 12.09 13.14
N SER A 58 18.92 12.18 13.96
CA SER A 58 18.42 11.10 14.83
C SER A 58 17.69 9.98 14.10
N VAL A 59 17.13 10.24 12.91
CA VAL A 59 16.50 9.20 12.07
C VAL A 59 17.61 8.35 11.44
N SER A 60 17.53 7.03 11.49
CA SER A 60 18.50 6.15 10.82
C SER A 60 18.63 6.47 9.32
N GLN A 61 19.79 6.23 8.73
CA GLN A 61 19.99 6.32 7.28
C GLN A 61 19.83 4.93 6.64
N PRO A 62 19.19 4.83 5.45
CA PRO A 62 19.18 3.61 4.65
C PRO A 62 20.59 3.09 4.36
N VAL A 63 20.74 1.78 4.22
CA VAL A 63 22.02 1.17 3.81
C VAL A 63 22.29 1.46 2.33
N ALA A 64 23.23 2.37 2.07
CA ALA A 64 23.59 2.82 0.73
C ALA A 64 24.41 1.82 -0.11
N TRP A 65 24.87 0.70 0.48
CA TRP A 65 25.68 -0.32 -0.19
C TRP A 65 24.89 -1.62 -0.43
N LYS A 66 25.27 -2.36 -1.47
CA LYS A 66 24.75 -3.70 -1.79
C LYS A 66 25.72 -4.75 -1.23
N PRO A 67 25.24 -5.87 -0.66
CA PRO A 67 26.10 -6.84 0.01
C PRO A 67 26.97 -7.60 -0.99
N THR A 68 28.13 -8.06 -0.52
CA THR A 68 28.93 -9.04 -1.27
C THR A 68 28.33 -10.44 -1.13
N ASP A 69 28.64 -11.32 -2.08
CA ASP A 69 28.14 -12.70 -2.06
C ASP A 69 28.62 -13.48 -0.82
N ASP A 70 29.81 -13.19 -0.30
CA ASP A 70 30.33 -13.79 0.94
C ASP A 70 29.63 -13.28 2.22
N GLN A 71 28.89 -12.15 2.15
CA GLN A 71 28.02 -11.69 3.24
C GLN A 71 26.62 -12.30 3.14
N LEU A 72 26.08 -12.35 1.92
CA LEU A 72 24.72 -12.81 1.67
C LEU A 72 24.58 -14.34 1.69
N PHE A 73 25.58 -15.10 1.25
CA PHE A 73 25.48 -16.54 1.10
C PHE A 73 26.37 -17.29 2.08
N ILE A 74 25.78 -18.23 2.81
CA ILE A 74 26.51 -19.26 3.55
C ILE A 74 26.83 -20.42 2.60
N ARG A 75 28.03 -21.01 2.79
CA ARG A 75 28.50 -22.17 2.03
C ARG A 75 28.28 -23.42 2.88
N GLU A 76 27.26 -24.20 2.54
CA GLU A 76 27.05 -25.50 3.17
C GLU A 76 27.89 -26.58 2.48
N TYR A 77 28.50 -27.46 3.27
CA TYR A 77 29.29 -28.59 2.77
C TYR A 77 28.45 -29.88 2.83
N GLY A 78 27.79 -30.22 1.73
CA GLY A 78 27.00 -31.44 1.60
C GLY A 78 27.20 -32.11 0.24
N HIS A 79 27.54 -33.40 0.24
CA HIS A 79 27.61 -34.31 -0.93
C HIS A 79 28.03 -33.71 -2.29
N GLY A 80 29.25 -33.17 -2.37
CA GLY A 80 29.98 -33.02 -3.63
C GLY A 80 29.85 -31.67 -4.33
N ASP A 81 28.72 -30.98 -4.21
CA ASP A 81 28.49 -29.66 -4.81
C ASP A 81 28.45 -28.53 -3.78
N LYS A 82 28.93 -27.35 -4.18
CA LYS A 82 28.96 -26.14 -3.34
C LYS A 82 27.63 -25.39 -3.43
N ASN A 83 26.61 -25.86 -2.72
CA ASN A 83 25.34 -25.14 -2.67
C ASN A 83 25.48 -23.84 -1.85
N MET A 84 25.22 -22.71 -2.51
CA MET A 84 25.15 -21.39 -1.88
C MET A 84 23.74 -21.16 -1.35
N VAL A 85 23.61 -21.05 -0.03
CA VAL A 85 22.32 -20.86 0.65
C VAL A 85 22.22 -19.42 1.18
N PRO A 86 21.10 -18.70 0.99
CA PRO A 86 20.94 -17.35 1.53
C PRO A 86 21.01 -17.32 3.07
N ASN A 87 21.79 -16.37 3.60
CA ASN A 87 21.86 -16.09 5.02
C ASN A 87 20.66 -15.22 5.44
N ALA A 88 19.57 -15.87 5.84
CA ALA A 88 18.35 -15.18 6.22
C ALA A 88 18.54 -14.16 7.36
N GLU A 89 19.42 -14.42 8.35
CA GLU A 89 19.65 -13.48 9.46
C GLU A 89 20.40 -12.22 9.00
N PHE A 90 21.38 -12.36 8.09
CA PHE A 90 22.00 -11.19 7.46
C PHE A 90 20.97 -10.41 6.63
N LEU A 91 20.19 -11.12 5.80
CA LEU A 91 19.19 -10.52 4.93
C LEU A 91 18.14 -9.75 5.74
N LYS A 92 17.70 -10.32 6.87
CA LYS A 92 16.82 -9.67 7.85
C LYS A 92 17.33 -8.31 8.28
N GLN A 93 18.57 -8.25 8.74
CA GLN A 93 19.16 -7.03 9.28
C GLN A 93 19.47 -5.99 8.18
N HIS A 94 19.73 -6.43 6.94
CA HIS A 94 19.96 -5.57 5.78
C HIS A 94 18.66 -4.90 5.32
N PHE A 95 17.59 -5.67 5.14
CA PHE A 95 16.27 -5.15 4.75
C PHE A 95 15.61 -4.30 5.83
N PHE A 96 15.80 -4.62 7.13
CA PHE A 96 15.32 -3.78 8.24
C PHE A 96 15.99 -2.39 8.29
N LYS A 97 17.09 -2.19 7.55
CA LYS A 97 17.76 -0.90 7.36
C LYS A 97 17.64 -0.39 5.92
N GLU A 98 16.59 -0.82 5.21
CA GLU A 98 16.26 -0.41 3.84
C GLU A 98 17.36 -0.69 2.80
N GLY A 99 18.27 -1.61 3.11
CA GLY A 99 19.33 -2.05 2.20
C GLY A 99 18.76 -2.86 1.04
N ARG A 100 19.35 -2.72 -0.16
CA ARG A 100 18.96 -3.46 -1.36
C ARG A 100 20.01 -4.51 -1.73
N LEU A 101 19.60 -5.57 -2.43
CA LEU A 101 20.53 -6.57 -3.00
C LEU A 101 21.08 -6.12 -4.37
N THR A 102 22.06 -6.85 -4.90
CA THR A 102 22.31 -6.81 -6.35
C THR A 102 21.15 -7.50 -7.09
N GLU A 103 20.98 -7.17 -8.36
CA GLU A 103 19.94 -7.78 -9.20
C GLU A 103 20.18 -9.29 -9.34
N GLN A 104 21.44 -9.69 -9.51
CA GLN A 104 21.86 -11.09 -9.61
C GLN A 104 21.57 -11.87 -8.33
N GLN A 105 21.75 -11.26 -7.16
CA GLN A 105 21.43 -11.87 -5.87
C GLN A 105 19.92 -12.06 -5.67
N ALA A 106 19.10 -11.06 -6.04
CA ALA A 106 17.65 -11.17 -6.00
C ALA A 106 17.14 -12.26 -6.96
N LEU A 107 17.63 -12.27 -8.20
CA LEU A 107 17.30 -13.29 -9.21
C LEU A 107 17.74 -14.70 -8.78
N PHE A 108 18.88 -14.85 -8.10
CA PHE A 108 19.30 -16.13 -7.53
C PHE A 108 18.31 -16.65 -6.49
N ILE A 109 17.89 -15.80 -5.54
CA ILE A 109 16.91 -16.18 -4.51
C ILE A 109 15.57 -16.56 -5.16
N LEU A 110 15.08 -15.76 -6.09
CA LEU A 110 13.84 -16.05 -6.83
C LEU A 110 13.94 -17.38 -7.58
N SER A 111 14.98 -17.58 -8.39
CA SER A 111 15.19 -18.80 -9.18
C SER A 111 15.29 -20.07 -8.32
N GLN A 112 16.08 -20.04 -7.24
CA GLN A 112 16.21 -21.19 -6.33
C GLN A 112 14.90 -21.51 -5.60
N ALA A 113 14.16 -20.49 -5.18
CA ALA A 113 12.83 -20.68 -4.58
C ALA A 113 11.83 -21.25 -5.59
N THR A 114 11.77 -20.73 -6.83
CA THR A 114 10.92 -21.25 -7.92
C THR A 114 11.18 -22.74 -8.16
N VAL A 115 12.45 -23.18 -8.20
CA VAL A 115 12.81 -24.59 -8.39
C VAL A 115 12.29 -25.46 -7.24
N LEU A 116 12.44 -25.01 -5.98
CA LEU A 116 11.93 -25.74 -4.82
C LEU A 116 10.40 -25.80 -4.81
N LEU A 117 9.73 -24.65 -4.97
CA LEU A 117 8.27 -24.54 -4.99
C LEU A 117 7.66 -25.37 -6.12
N SER A 118 8.30 -25.44 -7.30
CA SER A 118 7.84 -26.26 -8.43
C SER A 118 7.85 -27.76 -8.16
N GLN A 119 8.68 -28.22 -7.22
CA GLN A 119 8.72 -29.64 -6.80
C GLN A 119 7.63 -29.97 -5.76
N GLU A 120 7.01 -28.97 -5.14
CA GLU A 120 5.95 -29.19 -4.15
C GLU A 120 4.61 -29.52 -4.82
N PRO A 121 3.76 -30.37 -4.20
CA PRO A 121 2.42 -30.65 -4.71
C PRO A 121 1.49 -29.44 -4.51
N ASN A 122 0.40 -29.38 -5.28
CA ASN A 122 -0.64 -28.34 -5.13
C ASN A 122 -1.24 -28.27 -3.72
N LEU A 123 -1.36 -29.44 -3.07
CA LEU A 123 -1.86 -29.63 -1.72
C LEU A 123 -0.71 -30.19 -0.85
N VAL A 124 -0.05 -29.30 -0.10
CA VAL A 124 1.12 -29.65 0.73
C VAL A 124 0.67 -30.26 2.05
N ASN A 125 1.24 -31.40 2.47
CA ASN A 125 0.97 -31.95 3.80
C ASN A 125 1.90 -31.30 4.82
N VAL A 126 1.35 -30.74 5.90
CA VAL A 126 2.10 -30.04 6.95
C VAL A 126 1.83 -30.70 8.31
N GLY A 127 2.88 -31.02 9.05
CA GLY A 127 2.78 -31.61 10.39
C GLY A 127 2.76 -30.54 11.49
N SER A 128 2.03 -30.78 12.57
CA SER A 128 2.20 -30.00 13.80
C SER A 128 3.50 -30.40 14.53
N PRO A 129 4.18 -29.47 15.25
CA PRO A 129 3.82 -28.07 15.49
C PRO A 129 4.01 -27.13 14.28
N VAL A 130 3.00 -26.29 14.04
CA VAL A 130 2.97 -25.29 12.97
C VAL A 130 2.37 -23.97 13.43
N THR A 131 2.90 -22.86 12.92
CA THR A 131 2.31 -21.52 13.03
C THR A 131 1.75 -21.10 11.68
N ILE A 132 0.43 -20.93 11.60
CA ILE A 132 -0.31 -20.54 10.39
C ILE A 132 -0.49 -19.02 10.38
N CYS A 133 -0.13 -18.39 9.27
CA CYS A 133 -0.07 -16.95 9.07
C CYS A 133 -0.93 -16.57 7.86
N GLY A 134 -1.75 -15.53 8.01
CA GLY A 134 -2.49 -14.94 6.90
C GLY A 134 -1.65 -13.90 6.16
N ASP A 135 -2.38 -12.96 5.58
CA ASP A 135 -1.90 -11.94 4.64
C ASP A 135 -0.84 -11.03 5.27
N ILE A 136 0.15 -10.63 4.47
CA ILE A 136 1.32 -9.83 4.89
C ILE A 136 1.39 -8.47 4.17
N HIS A 137 0.92 -8.39 2.92
CA HIS A 137 0.79 -7.16 2.13
C HIS A 137 1.98 -6.18 2.23
N GLY A 138 3.19 -6.67 2.00
CA GLY A 138 4.39 -5.84 2.03
C GLY A 138 4.70 -5.15 3.36
N GLN A 139 4.12 -5.58 4.49
CA GLN A 139 4.41 -5.04 5.82
C GLN A 139 5.63 -5.73 6.45
N TYR A 140 6.82 -5.54 5.85
CA TYR A 140 8.06 -6.23 6.23
C TYR A 140 8.43 -6.09 7.72
N TYR A 141 8.19 -4.92 8.33
CA TYR A 141 8.50 -4.66 9.73
C TYR A 141 7.58 -5.45 10.67
N ASP A 142 6.32 -5.66 10.27
CA ASP A 142 5.37 -6.51 11.00
C ASP A 142 5.60 -7.99 10.73
N LEU A 143 6.11 -8.37 9.56
CA LEU A 143 6.61 -9.72 9.32
C LEU A 143 7.76 -10.08 10.27
N MET A 144 8.64 -9.13 10.61
CA MET A 144 9.64 -9.37 11.67
C MET A 144 8.99 -9.61 13.02
N LYS A 145 7.94 -8.83 13.35
CA LYS A 145 7.19 -9.00 14.59
C LYS A 145 6.44 -10.34 14.66
N LEU A 146 5.92 -10.80 13.52
CA LEU A 146 5.28 -12.09 13.34
C LEU A 146 6.22 -13.25 13.68
N PHE A 147 7.49 -13.19 13.25
CA PHE A 147 8.47 -14.22 13.62
C PHE A 147 8.83 -14.20 15.11
N GLU A 148 8.86 -13.02 15.76
CA GLU A 148 9.07 -12.92 17.22
C GLU A 148 7.96 -13.60 18.02
N ILE A 149 6.68 -13.42 17.63
CA ILE A 149 5.53 -14.01 18.35
C ILE A 149 5.24 -15.47 17.94
N GLY A 150 5.54 -15.81 16.69
CA GLY A 150 5.33 -17.15 16.13
C GLY A 150 6.29 -18.17 16.72
N GLY A 151 7.51 -17.76 17.04
CA GLY A 151 8.53 -18.57 17.73
C GLY A 151 9.59 -19.17 16.81
N SER A 152 10.61 -19.76 17.43
CA SER A 152 11.81 -20.28 16.75
C SER A 152 11.56 -21.56 15.95
N PHE A 153 12.32 -21.74 14.88
CA PHE A 153 12.35 -22.94 14.03
C PHE A 153 12.90 -24.22 14.71
N SER A 154 13.19 -24.20 16.02
CA SER A 154 13.72 -25.38 16.74
C SER A 154 12.70 -26.51 16.79
N ASP A 155 11.44 -26.15 17.04
CA ASP A 155 10.32 -27.06 17.28
C ASP A 155 9.01 -26.47 16.72
N ASN A 156 9.08 -25.76 15.59
CA ASN A 156 7.91 -25.11 14.97
C ASN A 156 8.17 -24.84 13.48
N SER A 157 7.25 -25.28 12.63
CA SER A 157 7.16 -24.90 11.22
C SER A 157 6.25 -23.69 11.02
N TYR A 158 6.29 -23.08 9.85
CA TYR A 158 5.40 -22.00 9.43
C TYR A 158 4.66 -22.36 8.14
N LEU A 159 3.38 -21.99 8.10
CA LEU A 159 2.52 -22.04 6.93
C LEU A 159 1.97 -20.65 6.66
N PHE A 160 2.37 -20.02 5.57
CA PHE A 160 1.79 -18.75 5.12
C PHE A 160 0.72 -19.03 4.07
N LEU A 161 -0.42 -18.33 4.16
CA LEU A 161 -1.60 -18.60 3.33
C LEU A 161 -1.59 -17.84 1.98
N GLY A 162 -0.82 -16.75 1.85
CA GLY A 162 -0.74 -15.95 0.63
C GLY A 162 -0.54 -14.46 0.91
N ASP A 163 -0.66 -13.65 -0.13
CA ASP A 163 -0.68 -12.18 -0.11
C ASP A 163 0.54 -11.59 0.61
N TYR A 164 1.70 -11.86 0.05
CA TYR A 164 3.00 -11.34 0.49
C TYR A 164 3.25 -9.90 0.02
N VAL A 165 2.64 -9.53 -1.10
CA VAL A 165 2.93 -8.33 -1.89
C VAL A 165 1.73 -7.38 -2.00
N ASP A 166 1.95 -6.27 -2.72
CA ASP A 166 1.06 -5.12 -2.88
C ASP A 166 0.67 -4.43 -1.57
N ARG A 167 0.01 -3.27 -1.74
CA ARG A 167 -0.62 -2.44 -0.70
C ARG A 167 0.39 -1.76 0.25
N GLY A 168 1.25 -2.52 0.91
CA GLY A 168 2.43 -2.02 1.61
C GLY A 168 3.61 -1.71 0.67
N ASN A 169 4.61 -1.00 1.20
CA ASN A 169 5.76 -0.50 0.44
C ASN A 169 7.02 -1.38 0.52
N PHE A 170 6.92 -2.59 1.10
CA PHE A 170 8.06 -3.51 1.31
C PHE A 170 7.73 -4.95 0.87
N GLY A 171 6.96 -5.10 -0.23
CA GLY A 171 6.58 -6.40 -0.80
C GLY A 171 7.80 -7.21 -1.28
N ILE A 172 8.81 -6.56 -1.86
CA ILE A 172 9.98 -7.29 -2.37
C ILE A 172 10.91 -7.76 -1.24
N GLU A 173 11.01 -7.00 -0.14
CA GLU A 173 11.72 -7.42 1.06
C GLU A 173 11.00 -8.58 1.76
N CYS A 174 9.66 -8.56 1.85
CA CYS A 174 8.85 -9.69 2.32
C CYS A 174 9.12 -10.95 1.49
N LEU A 175 8.97 -10.86 0.17
CA LEU A 175 9.09 -12.00 -0.75
C LEU A 175 10.51 -12.61 -0.71
N LEU A 176 11.55 -11.78 -0.88
CA LEU A 176 12.94 -12.25 -0.89
C LEU A 176 13.36 -12.84 0.46
N TYR A 177 12.85 -12.31 1.58
CA TYR A 177 13.15 -12.86 2.91
C TYR A 177 12.44 -14.21 3.16
N LEU A 178 11.16 -14.33 2.80
CA LEU A 178 10.43 -15.60 2.90
C LEU A 178 11.01 -16.67 1.98
N TYR A 179 11.48 -16.29 0.79
CA TYR A 179 12.16 -17.20 -0.14
C TYR A 179 13.55 -17.60 0.35
N ALA A 180 14.33 -16.68 0.93
CA ALA A 180 15.59 -17.02 1.60
C ALA A 180 15.37 -18.03 2.75
N LEU A 181 14.32 -17.84 3.55
CA LEU A 181 13.91 -18.81 4.58
C LEU A 181 13.45 -20.14 3.97
N LYS A 182 12.71 -20.15 2.85
CA LYS A 182 12.30 -21.38 2.15
C LYS A 182 13.50 -22.17 1.61
N ILE A 183 14.51 -21.50 1.06
CA ILE A 183 15.74 -22.15 0.57
C ILE A 183 16.57 -22.70 1.74
N GLN A 184 16.69 -21.95 2.85
CA GLN A 184 17.44 -22.38 4.03
C GLN A 184 16.74 -23.49 4.83
N ARG A 185 15.40 -23.47 4.87
CA ARG A 185 14.57 -24.40 5.67
C ARG A 185 13.36 -24.91 4.86
N PRO A 186 13.59 -25.71 3.79
CA PRO A 186 12.52 -26.13 2.87
C PRO A 186 11.43 -26.98 3.52
N LYS A 187 11.70 -27.63 4.66
CA LYS A 187 10.74 -28.42 5.45
C LYS A 187 9.96 -27.61 6.49
N ASP A 188 10.50 -26.48 6.93
CA ASP A 188 9.94 -25.71 8.06
C ASP A 188 9.19 -24.46 7.58
N ILE A 189 9.25 -24.14 6.28
CA ILE A 189 8.56 -23.03 5.63
C ILE A 189 7.68 -23.59 4.51
N THR A 190 6.36 -23.44 4.64
CA THR A 190 5.40 -23.66 3.56
C THR A 190 4.78 -22.32 3.17
N LEU A 191 4.81 -22.00 1.87
CA LEU A 191 4.27 -20.77 1.30
C LEU A 191 3.16 -21.15 0.33
N LEU A 192 1.93 -20.68 0.56
CA LEU A 192 0.83 -20.83 -0.39
C LEU A 192 0.70 -19.58 -1.28
N ARG A 193 -0.02 -19.72 -2.38
CA ARG A 193 -0.38 -18.63 -3.28
C ARG A 193 -1.62 -17.89 -2.75
N GLY A 194 -1.55 -16.58 -2.63
CA GLY A 194 -2.71 -15.70 -2.46
C GLY A 194 -3.20 -15.13 -3.79
N ASN A 195 -4.21 -14.26 -3.75
CA ASN A 195 -4.71 -13.62 -4.97
C ASN A 195 -3.76 -12.54 -5.50
N HIS A 196 -2.99 -11.88 -4.63
CA HIS A 196 -2.00 -10.87 -5.02
C HIS A 196 -0.75 -11.46 -5.70
N GLU A 197 -0.48 -12.76 -5.57
CA GLU A 197 0.60 -13.44 -6.31
C GLU A 197 0.19 -13.74 -7.77
N CYS A 198 -0.14 -12.69 -8.54
CA CYS A 198 -0.40 -12.75 -9.98
C CYS A 198 -0.02 -11.45 -10.70
N ARG A 199 0.13 -11.50 -12.02
CA ARG A 199 0.40 -10.31 -12.85
C ARG A 199 -0.72 -9.29 -12.71
N HIS A 200 -1.98 -9.72 -12.84
CA HIS A 200 -3.14 -8.83 -12.93
C HIS A 200 -3.26 -7.85 -11.74
N LEU A 201 -3.04 -8.32 -10.52
CA LEU A 201 -3.09 -7.46 -9.32
C LEU A 201 -1.82 -6.62 -9.15
N THR A 202 -0.65 -7.23 -9.34
CA THR A 202 0.63 -6.51 -9.12
C THR A 202 0.94 -5.46 -10.18
N GLU A 203 0.32 -5.52 -11.36
CA GLU A 203 0.33 -4.44 -12.36
C GLU A 203 -0.63 -3.29 -12.03
N TYR A 204 -1.77 -3.58 -11.39
CA TYR A 204 -2.78 -2.59 -10.98
C TYR A 204 -2.38 -1.84 -9.68
N PHE A 205 -1.82 -2.57 -8.72
CA PHE A 205 -1.39 -2.04 -7.42
C PHE A 205 0.09 -1.60 -7.45
N THR A 206 0.85 -1.87 -6.39
CA THR A 206 2.14 -1.22 -6.12
C THR A 206 3.34 -2.10 -6.45
N PHE A 207 3.21 -3.43 -6.47
CA PHE A 207 4.37 -4.33 -6.49
C PHE A 207 5.19 -4.28 -7.79
N LYS A 208 4.58 -4.10 -8.98
CA LYS A 208 5.36 -3.86 -10.22
C LYS A 208 6.17 -2.57 -10.12
N ARG A 209 5.55 -1.50 -9.62
CA ARG A 209 6.19 -0.18 -9.43
C ARG A 209 7.31 -0.25 -8.37
N GLU A 210 7.10 -1.02 -7.30
CA GLU A 210 8.10 -1.33 -6.29
C GLU A 210 9.32 -2.03 -6.89
N CYS A 211 9.10 -3.09 -7.68
CA CYS A 211 10.16 -3.83 -8.33
C CYS A 211 10.95 -2.97 -9.31
N LEU A 212 10.27 -2.12 -10.11
CA LEU A 212 10.90 -1.18 -11.03
C LEU A 212 11.71 -0.09 -10.31
N HIS A 213 11.23 0.41 -9.17
CA HIS A 213 11.93 1.42 -8.37
C HIS A 213 13.13 0.84 -7.59
N LYS A 214 12.98 -0.38 -7.04
CA LYS A 214 14.00 -0.99 -6.16
C LYS A 214 15.04 -1.81 -6.93
N TYR A 215 14.63 -2.45 -8.02
CA TYR A 215 15.41 -3.42 -8.80
C TYR A 215 15.26 -3.20 -10.31
N SER A 216 14.44 -4.00 -11.00
CA SER A 216 14.28 -3.99 -12.46
C SER A 216 13.00 -4.72 -12.90
N GLN A 217 12.63 -4.57 -14.18
CA GLN A 217 11.58 -5.36 -14.82
C GLN A 217 11.90 -6.86 -14.81
N VAL A 218 13.19 -7.23 -14.96
CA VAL A 218 13.64 -8.63 -14.97
C VAL A 218 13.39 -9.30 -13.61
N VAL A 219 13.59 -8.58 -12.50
CA VAL A 219 13.24 -9.06 -11.15
C VAL A 219 11.74 -9.22 -10.99
N TYR A 220 10.92 -8.30 -11.53
CA TYR A 220 9.47 -8.41 -11.49
C TYR A 220 8.96 -9.65 -12.27
N ASP A 221 9.40 -9.86 -13.51
CA ASP A 221 8.98 -11.03 -14.29
C ASP A 221 9.44 -12.36 -13.65
N ALA A 222 10.62 -12.38 -13.00
CA ALA A 222 11.07 -13.53 -12.20
C ALA A 222 10.21 -13.76 -10.93
N CYS A 223 9.67 -12.69 -10.31
CA CYS A 223 8.68 -12.83 -9.24
C CYS A 223 7.41 -13.51 -9.77
N LEU A 224 6.90 -13.09 -10.94
CA LEU A 224 5.71 -13.69 -11.55
C LEU A 224 5.91 -15.17 -11.92
N GLU A 225 7.08 -15.55 -12.43
CA GLU A 225 7.43 -16.97 -12.63
C GLU A 225 7.36 -17.74 -11.30
N SER A 226 7.93 -17.18 -10.23
CA SER A 226 7.91 -17.80 -8.90
C SER A 226 6.49 -17.93 -8.31
N PHE A 227 5.62 -16.96 -8.56
CA PHE A 227 4.23 -16.99 -8.11
C PHE A 227 3.44 -18.13 -8.73
N ASN A 228 3.70 -18.44 -10.00
CA ASN A 228 3.11 -19.58 -10.70
C ASN A 228 3.59 -20.93 -10.16
N ALA A 229 4.71 -20.98 -9.42
CA ALA A 229 5.19 -22.19 -8.75
C ALA A 229 4.59 -22.44 -7.35
N LEU A 230 4.07 -21.41 -6.67
CA LEU A 230 3.52 -21.50 -5.31
C LEU A 230 2.38 -22.53 -5.22
N PRO A 231 2.41 -23.48 -4.27
CA PRO A 231 1.27 -24.35 -3.93
C PRO A 231 0.00 -23.56 -3.60
N VAL A 232 -1.18 -24.15 -3.82
CA VAL A 232 -2.48 -23.45 -3.67
C VAL A 232 -3.22 -23.79 -2.38
N ALA A 233 -2.86 -24.90 -1.72
CA ALA A 233 -3.45 -25.30 -0.46
C ALA A 233 -2.47 -26.14 0.38
N ALA A 234 -2.76 -26.26 1.66
CA ALA A 234 -2.11 -27.19 2.58
C ALA A 234 -3.12 -28.01 3.38
N LEU A 235 -2.66 -29.17 3.87
CA LEU A 235 -3.40 -30.08 4.73
C LEU A 235 -2.61 -30.28 6.03
N VAL A 236 -3.03 -29.60 7.10
CA VAL A 236 -2.37 -29.65 8.40
C VAL A 236 -2.88 -30.85 9.21
N ASP A 237 -1.99 -31.76 9.60
CA ASP A 237 -2.26 -32.99 10.38
C ASP A 237 -3.43 -33.86 9.85
N ASN A 238 -3.71 -33.81 8.54
CA ASN A 238 -4.91 -34.41 7.92
C ASN A 238 -6.23 -33.95 8.57
N ARG A 239 -6.25 -32.74 9.15
CA ARG A 239 -7.37 -32.17 9.93
C ARG A 239 -7.85 -30.85 9.39
N PHE A 240 -6.96 -29.95 8.97
CA PHE A 240 -7.34 -28.63 8.50
C PHE A 240 -6.98 -28.47 7.03
N PHE A 241 -7.97 -28.04 6.23
CA PHE A 241 -7.72 -27.56 4.89
C PHE A 241 -7.35 -26.08 4.98
N CYS A 242 -6.15 -25.75 4.53
CA CYS A 242 -5.58 -24.41 4.58
C CYS A 242 -5.47 -23.88 3.15
N VAL A 243 -5.98 -22.69 2.91
CA VAL A 243 -6.14 -22.08 1.58
C VAL A 243 -6.19 -20.56 1.74
N HIS A 244 -5.89 -19.76 0.72
CA HIS A 244 -6.03 -18.30 0.82
C HIS A 244 -7.48 -17.85 0.83
N GLY A 245 -8.17 -18.13 -0.28
CA GLY A 245 -9.58 -17.93 -0.53
C GLY A 245 -10.44 -18.87 0.32
N GLY A 246 -11.01 -19.89 -0.31
CA GLY A 246 -11.95 -20.77 0.37
C GLY A 246 -12.37 -21.97 -0.47
N LEU A 247 -13.67 -22.04 -0.77
CA LEU A 247 -14.31 -23.17 -1.44
C LEU A 247 -14.83 -22.78 -2.83
N SER A 248 -14.77 -23.74 -3.74
CA SER A 248 -15.33 -23.64 -5.09
C SER A 248 -16.56 -24.56 -5.24
N PRO A 249 -17.54 -24.24 -6.10
CA PRO A 249 -18.50 -25.22 -6.61
C PRO A 249 -17.84 -26.44 -7.27
N GLU A 250 -16.63 -26.28 -7.84
CA GLU A 250 -15.83 -27.34 -8.46
C GLU A 250 -15.01 -28.15 -7.43
N LEU A 251 -14.92 -27.70 -6.18
CA LEU A 251 -14.16 -28.35 -5.11
C LEU A 251 -15.03 -29.39 -4.38
N ILE A 252 -15.10 -30.59 -4.95
CA ILE A 252 -15.87 -31.70 -4.38
C ILE A 252 -15.05 -32.46 -3.33
N SER A 253 -13.75 -32.64 -3.58
CA SER A 253 -12.81 -33.50 -2.85
C SER A 253 -11.40 -32.90 -2.83
N LEU A 254 -10.56 -33.37 -1.89
CA LEU A 254 -9.14 -33.00 -1.86
C LEU A 254 -8.34 -33.45 -3.10
N ASP A 255 -8.83 -34.42 -3.88
CA ASP A 255 -8.16 -34.84 -5.12
C ASP A 255 -8.36 -33.83 -6.26
N ASP A 256 -9.36 -32.95 -6.20
CA ASP A 256 -9.60 -31.95 -7.24
C ASP A 256 -8.49 -30.90 -7.22
N VAL A 257 -8.07 -30.47 -6.01
CA VAL A 257 -6.87 -29.62 -5.81
C VAL A 257 -5.60 -30.32 -6.29
N ARG A 258 -5.45 -31.63 -6.06
CA ARG A 258 -4.25 -32.40 -6.47
C ARG A 258 -4.12 -32.51 -8.00
N ARG A 259 -5.21 -32.44 -8.76
CA ARG A 259 -5.22 -32.54 -10.24
C ARG A 259 -5.15 -31.19 -10.96
N LEU A 260 -5.28 -30.07 -10.24
CA LEU A 260 -5.23 -28.72 -10.81
C LEU A 260 -3.89 -28.43 -11.51
N ASN A 261 -3.90 -27.72 -12.63
CA ASN A 261 -2.67 -27.07 -13.11
C ASN A 261 -2.54 -25.70 -12.43
N ARG A 262 -1.51 -25.51 -11.60
CA ARG A 262 -1.25 -24.23 -10.91
C ARG A 262 -0.22 -23.34 -11.61
N PHE A 263 0.53 -23.89 -12.56
CA PHE A 263 1.63 -23.21 -13.27
C PHE A 263 1.10 -22.31 -14.39
N GLN A 264 0.25 -21.36 -14.02
CA GLN A 264 -0.43 -20.40 -14.88
C GLN A 264 -0.91 -19.21 -14.06
N GLU A 265 -1.09 -18.06 -14.71
CA GLU A 265 -1.80 -16.94 -14.09
C GLU A 265 -3.24 -17.36 -13.71
N PRO A 266 -3.78 -16.93 -12.56
CA PRO A 266 -5.16 -17.20 -12.21
C PRO A 266 -6.11 -16.52 -13.22
N GLY A 267 -7.06 -17.29 -13.77
CA GLY A 267 -8.16 -16.72 -14.55
C GLY A 267 -9.18 -16.00 -13.67
N SER A 268 -10.16 -15.35 -14.29
CA SER A 268 -11.28 -14.70 -13.59
C SER A 268 -12.35 -15.69 -13.08
N SER A 269 -12.22 -16.99 -13.37
CA SER A 269 -13.16 -18.04 -12.95
C SER A 269 -12.50 -19.43 -12.87
N GLY A 270 -13.24 -20.42 -12.34
CA GLY A 270 -12.81 -21.81 -12.18
C GLY A 270 -12.04 -22.07 -10.88
N LEU A 271 -11.77 -23.35 -10.58
CA LEU A 271 -11.20 -23.78 -9.28
C LEU A 271 -9.97 -23.00 -8.80
N LEU A 272 -9.03 -22.63 -9.67
CA LEU A 272 -7.85 -21.83 -9.26
C LEU A 272 -8.24 -20.41 -8.81
N CYS A 273 -9.17 -19.75 -9.51
CA CYS A 273 -9.70 -18.47 -9.09
C CYS A 273 -10.38 -18.61 -7.71
N ASP A 274 -11.24 -19.61 -7.56
CA ASP A 274 -12.05 -19.79 -6.35
C ASP A 274 -11.24 -20.14 -5.10
N LEU A 275 -10.17 -20.93 -5.24
CA LEU A 275 -9.23 -21.18 -4.14
C LEU A 275 -8.50 -19.91 -3.67
N LEU A 276 -8.42 -18.86 -4.50
CA LEU A 276 -7.75 -17.60 -4.17
C LEU A 276 -8.72 -16.47 -3.78
N TRP A 277 -9.94 -16.46 -4.32
CA TRP A 277 -10.87 -15.31 -4.26
C TRP A 277 -12.22 -15.57 -3.56
N SER A 278 -12.56 -16.82 -3.23
CA SER A 278 -13.86 -17.08 -2.58
C SER A 278 -13.86 -16.62 -1.10
N ASP A 279 -15.02 -16.14 -0.65
CA ASP A 279 -15.24 -15.63 0.71
C ASP A 279 -16.40 -16.37 1.40
N PRO A 280 -16.45 -16.46 2.73
CA PRO A 280 -17.68 -16.82 3.42
C PRO A 280 -18.74 -15.71 3.22
N VAL A 281 -20.00 -16.08 3.06
CA VAL A 281 -21.13 -15.11 3.05
C VAL A 281 -21.14 -14.22 4.31
N VAL A 282 -21.60 -12.97 4.20
CA VAL A 282 -21.53 -11.99 5.31
C VAL A 282 -22.23 -12.47 6.59
N ASN A 283 -23.36 -13.17 6.46
CA ASN A 283 -24.11 -13.79 7.56
C ASN A 283 -23.81 -15.29 7.72
N PHE A 284 -22.55 -15.73 7.51
CA PHE A 284 -22.15 -17.13 7.56
C PHE A 284 -22.55 -17.84 8.85
N GLY A 285 -23.29 -18.94 8.70
CA GLY A 285 -23.93 -19.69 9.78
C GLY A 285 -25.34 -19.22 10.14
N TYR A 286 -25.82 -18.11 9.59
CA TYR A 286 -27.16 -17.53 9.79
C TYR A 286 -27.76 -17.07 8.44
N GLU A 287 -27.43 -17.79 7.36
CA GLU A 287 -27.69 -17.41 5.98
C GLU A 287 -29.17 -17.22 5.66
N HIS A 288 -30.02 -17.99 6.33
CA HIS A 288 -31.48 -18.01 6.13
C HIS A 288 -32.20 -16.95 6.98
N GLU A 289 -31.46 -16.16 7.77
CA GLU A 289 -32.00 -15.04 8.56
C GLU A 289 -31.67 -13.73 7.83
N PRO A 290 -32.64 -12.79 7.67
CA PRO A 290 -32.37 -11.48 7.10
C PRO A 290 -31.30 -10.74 7.92
N SER A 291 -30.32 -10.14 7.24
CA SER A 291 -29.24 -9.39 7.89
C SER A 291 -29.26 -7.92 7.49
N THR A 292 -28.52 -7.09 8.22
CA THR A 292 -28.22 -5.70 7.84
C THR A 292 -27.41 -5.57 6.55
N HIS A 293 -26.90 -6.69 6.02
CA HIS A 293 -26.00 -6.72 4.86
C HIS A 293 -26.58 -7.47 3.65
N GLY A 294 -27.79 -8.00 3.74
CA GLY A 294 -28.43 -8.69 2.62
C GLY A 294 -29.68 -9.50 3.01
N PRO A 295 -30.51 -9.86 2.01
CA PRO A 295 -31.65 -10.76 2.20
C PRO A 295 -31.20 -12.15 2.64
N ALA A 296 -32.12 -12.89 3.26
CA ALA A 296 -31.91 -14.30 3.57
C ALA A 296 -31.72 -15.14 2.30
N LEU A 297 -30.73 -16.04 2.30
CA LEU A 297 -30.50 -16.99 1.21
C LEU A 297 -31.46 -18.19 1.33
N PRO A 298 -31.99 -18.71 0.20
CA PRO A 298 -32.81 -19.92 0.20
C PRO A 298 -32.11 -21.12 0.87
N PRO A 299 -32.83 -21.97 1.64
CA PRO A 299 -32.29 -23.23 2.14
C PRO A 299 -31.76 -24.13 1.00
N GLY A 300 -30.57 -24.69 1.19
CA GLY A 300 -29.87 -25.48 0.16
C GLY A 300 -28.92 -24.69 -0.74
N THR A 301 -28.93 -23.34 -0.69
CA THR A 301 -27.93 -22.51 -1.38
C THR A 301 -26.54 -22.72 -0.77
N THR A 302 -25.62 -23.25 -1.58
CA THR A 302 -24.23 -23.51 -1.15
C THR A 302 -23.23 -22.45 -1.61
N PHE A 303 -23.49 -21.82 -2.76
CA PHE A 303 -22.64 -20.79 -3.34
C PHE A 303 -23.50 -19.70 -3.97
N GLU A 304 -23.05 -18.45 -3.85
CA GLU A 304 -23.62 -17.24 -4.49
C GLU A 304 -22.50 -16.47 -5.18
N HIS A 305 -22.80 -15.64 -6.19
CA HIS A 305 -21.75 -14.84 -6.85
C HIS A 305 -21.13 -13.81 -5.88
N ASN A 306 -19.79 -13.74 -5.80
CA ASN A 306 -19.12 -12.78 -4.93
C ASN A 306 -19.12 -11.37 -5.54
N ALA A 307 -20.17 -10.60 -5.25
CA ALA A 307 -20.31 -9.23 -5.73
C ALA A 307 -19.25 -8.26 -5.16
N THR A 308 -18.65 -8.57 -4.00
CA THR A 308 -17.56 -7.77 -3.41
C THR A 308 -16.27 -7.95 -4.21
N ARG A 309 -15.88 -9.20 -4.51
CA ARG A 309 -14.69 -9.50 -5.31
C ARG A 309 -14.89 -9.30 -6.81
N GLY A 310 -16.12 -9.30 -7.30
CA GLY A 310 -16.43 -9.15 -8.72
C GLY A 310 -16.06 -10.36 -9.59
N CYS A 311 -15.64 -11.45 -8.95
CA CYS A 311 -15.32 -12.75 -9.51
C CYS A 311 -15.52 -13.80 -8.40
N SER A 312 -15.50 -15.09 -8.75
CA SER A 312 -15.67 -16.19 -7.77
C SER A 312 -17.00 -16.12 -6.98
N PHE A 313 -17.04 -16.79 -5.82
CA PHE A 313 -18.25 -17.10 -5.07
C PHE A 313 -18.14 -16.75 -3.59
N PHE A 314 -19.25 -16.33 -3.01
CA PHE A 314 -19.47 -16.48 -1.58
C PHE A 314 -19.89 -17.92 -1.30
N PHE A 315 -19.28 -18.59 -0.32
CA PHE A 315 -19.67 -19.94 0.12
C PHE A 315 -20.40 -19.90 1.46
N THR A 316 -21.39 -20.78 1.63
CA THR A 316 -22.22 -20.84 2.85
C THR A 316 -21.68 -21.83 3.89
N TYR A 317 -22.16 -21.73 5.12
CA TYR A 317 -21.91 -22.69 6.20
C TYR A 317 -22.37 -24.10 5.83
N GLU A 318 -23.41 -24.25 5.02
CA GLU A 318 -23.84 -25.53 4.48
C GLU A 318 -22.80 -26.13 3.54
N ALA A 319 -22.21 -25.32 2.64
CA ALA A 319 -21.12 -25.75 1.76
C ALA A 319 -19.88 -26.18 2.55
N ALA A 320 -19.48 -25.37 3.54
CA ALA A 320 -18.36 -25.68 4.42
C ALA A 320 -18.58 -26.98 5.20
N CYS A 321 -19.77 -27.19 5.79
CA CYS A 321 -20.08 -28.42 6.51
C CYS A 321 -20.06 -29.65 5.59
N LYS A 322 -20.66 -29.56 4.39
CA LYS A 322 -20.64 -30.64 3.39
C LYS A 322 -19.23 -31.02 2.96
N PHE A 323 -18.37 -30.03 2.68
CA PHE A 323 -16.97 -30.26 2.30
C PHE A 323 -16.17 -30.92 3.44
N LEU A 324 -16.32 -30.40 4.67
CA LEU A 324 -15.62 -30.92 5.86
C LEU A 324 -16.02 -32.35 6.21
N GLU A 325 -17.32 -32.66 6.14
CA GLU A 325 -17.83 -34.00 6.41
C GLU A 325 -17.34 -35.01 5.36
N ARG A 326 -17.52 -34.69 4.06
CA ARG A 326 -17.11 -35.55 2.95
C ARG A 326 -15.61 -35.87 2.97
N ASN A 327 -14.76 -34.90 3.30
CA ASN A 327 -13.31 -35.06 3.30
C ASN A 327 -12.73 -35.45 4.69
N GLY A 328 -13.58 -35.70 5.70
CA GLY A 328 -13.15 -36.11 7.05
C GLY A 328 -12.52 -35.00 7.91
N LEU A 329 -12.47 -33.76 7.42
CA LEU A 329 -11.75 -32.62 7.99
C LEU A 329 -12.44 -32.00 9.22
N LEU A 330 -11.66 -31.31 10.05
CA LEU A 330 -12.12 -30.65 11.28
C LEU A 330 -12.57 -29.20 11.07
N GLY A 331 -11.87 -28.45 10.21
CA GLY A 331 -12.17 -27.06 9.86
C GLY A 331 -11.34 -26.56 8.68
N ILE A 332 -11.73 -25.42 8.13
CA ILE A 332 -10.99 -24.67 7.09
C ILE A 332 -10.25 -23.51 7.78
N VAL A 333 -9.02 -23.22 7.36
CA VAL A 333 -8.25 -22.05 7.84
C VAL A 333 -7.84 -21.21 6.63
N ARG A 334 -8.16 -19.90 6.65
CA ARG A 334 -8.06 -19.02 5.48
C ARG A 334 -7.48 -17.62 5.77
N GLY A 335 -7.10 -16.88 4.71
CA GLY A 335 -6.61 -15.49 4.73
C GLY A 335 -7.61 -14.49 4.12
N HIS A 336 -7.14 -13.58 3.27
CA HIS A 336 -7.82 -12.74 2.27
C HIS A 336 -8.81 -11.67 2.78
N GLU A 337 -9.35 -11.79 3.99
CA GLU A 337 -10.25 -10.80 4.58
C GLU A 337 -9.64 -10.19 5.84
N ALA A 338 -9.37 -8.88 5.79
CA ALA A 338 -8.99 -8.11 6.97
C ALA A 338 -9.97 -8.31 8.14
N GLN A 339 -9.42 -8.49 9.34
CA GLN A 339 -10.17 -8.67 10.59
C GLN A 339 -9.67 -7.70 11.65
N ASP A 340 -10.56 -7.00 12.34
CA ASP A 340 -10.21 -6.04 13.41
C ASP A 340 -9.37 -6.70 14.53
N ALA A 341 -9.75 -7.93 14.92
CA ALA A 341 -9.00 -8.74 15.87
C ALA A 341 -7.81 -9.52 15.26
N GLY A 342 -7.54 -9.38 13.96
CA GLY A 342 -6.57 -10.21 13.23
C GLY A 342 -7.03 -11.66 12.99
N TYR A 343 -8.22 -12.04 13.44
CA TYR A 343 -8.82 -13.35 13.17
C TYR A 343 -10.35 -13.32 13.33
N MET A 344 -11.02 -14.31 12.74
CA MET A 344 -12.44 -14.58 12.95
C MET A 344 -12.68 -16.10 13.07
N MET A 345 -13.45 -16.53 14.08
CA MET A 345 -13.90 -17.92 14.21
C MET A 345 -15.38 -18.01 13.85
N TYR A 346 -15.70 -18.75 12.80
CA TYR A 346 -17.07 -18.87 12.30
C TYR A 346 -17.85 -19.98 13.03
N ARG A 347 -19.14 -20.12 12.67
CA ARG A 347 -20.09 -21.07 13.29
C ARG A 347 -19.48 -22.48 13.41
N LYS A 348 -19.64 -23.08 14.60
CA LYS A 348 -19.15 -24.42 14.92
C LYS A 348 -19.96 -25.50 14.18
N THR A 349 -19.24 -26.42 13.53
CA THR A 349 -19.79 -27.62 12.88
C THR A 349 -20.80 -28.39 13.77
N PRO A 350 -21.87 -28.99 13.21
CA PRO A 350 -22.90 -29.65 14.01
C PRO A 350 -22.37 -30.88 14.76
N THR A 351 -21.47 -31.63 14.13
CA THR A 351 -20.94 -32.91 14.61
C THR A 351 -19.70 -32.74 15.49
N LYS A 352 -18.63 -32.12 14.96
CA LYS A 352 -17.32 -32.01 15.64
C LYS A 352 -17.24 -30.86 16.65
N LYS A 353 -18.25 -29.98 16.71
CA LYS A 353 -18.36 -28.80 17.62
C LYS A 353 -17.15 -27.84 17.56
N PHE A 354 -16.39 -27.91 16.48
CA PHE A 354 -15.25 -27.06 16.18
C PHE A 354 -15.64 -26.00 15.12
N PRO A 355 -15.08 -24.76 15.13
CA PRO A 355 -15.32 -23.75 14.10
C PRO A 355 -15.16 -24.32 12.68
N SER A 356 -16.18 -24.19 11.84
CA SER A 356 -16.12 -24.73 10.46
C SER A 356 -15.09 -24.00 9.60
N VAL A 357 -14.96 -22.69 9.80
CA VAL A 357 -13.98 -21.81 9.15
C VAL A 357 -13.29 -20.96 10.21
N ILE A 358 -12.02 -20.66 9.99
CA ILE A 358 -11.26 -19.66 10.74
C ILE A 358 -10.53 -18.77 9.73
N THR A 359 -10.79 -17.47 9.75
CA THR A 359 -9.97 -16.49 9.03
C THR A 359 -8.87 -15.99 9.95
N VAL A 360 -7.65 -15.87 9.42
CA VAL A 360 -6.49 -15.25 10.09
C VAL A 360 -5.91 -14.20 9.17
N PHE A 361 -5.58 -13.03 9.71
CA PHE A 361 -5.06 -11.89 8.98
C PHE A 361 -3.83 -11.36 9.72
N SER A 362 -2.69 -11.29 9.05
CA SER A 362 -1.39 -11.10 9.68
C SER A 362 -0.76 -9.72 9.43
N ALA A 363 -1.49 -8.80 8.78
CA ALA A 363 -1.12 -7.41 8.58
C ALA A 363 -1.81 -6.49 9.64
N PRO A 364 -1.15 -6.12 10.75
CA PRO A 364 -1.70 -5.19 11.73
C PRO A 364 -1.72 -3.74 11.20
N ASN A 365 -2.68 -2.92 11.64
CA ASN A 365 -2.86 -1.54 11.18
C ASN A 365 -2.81 -1.40 9.63
N TYR A 366 -3.53 -2.27 8.94
CA TYR A 366 -3.49 -2.39 7.49
C TYR A 366 -3.75 -1.05 6.78
N LEU A 367 -2.99 -0.79 5.72
CA LEU A 367 -2.95 0.49 4.97
C LEU A 367 -2.65 1.73 5.83
N ASP A 368 -2.02 1.57 6.99
CA ASP A 368 -1.82 2.60 8.03
C ASP A 368 -3.10 3.18 8.66
N VAL A 369 -4.29 2.71 8.28
CA VAL A 369 -5.58 3.37 8.62
C VAL A 369 -6.65 2.42 9.19
N TYR A 370 -6.50 1.10 9.06
CA TYR A 370 -7.49 0.16 9.58
C TYR A 370 -7.49 0.04 11.11
N HIS A 371 -6.34 0.34 11.76
CA HIS A 371 -6.12 0.20 13.21
C HIS A 371 -6.40 -1.19 13.80
N ASN A 372 -6.52 -2.22 12.95
CA ASN A 372 -6.71 -3.60 13.34
C ASN A 372 -5.47 -4.20 14.01
N ARG A 373 -5.66 -5.30 14.73
CA ARG A 373 -4.58 -6.21 15.13
C ARG A 373 -4.25 -7.18 13.99
N GLY A 374 -3.02 -7.66 13.98
CA GLY A 374 -2.63 -8.87 13.25
C GLY A 374 -2.75 -10.08 14.18
N ALA A 375 -2.89 -11.28 13.64
CA ALA A 375 -2.76 -12.50 14.41
C ALA A 375 -2.06 -13.64 13.65
N VAL A 376 -1.61 -14.65 14.40
CA VAL A 376 -1.19 -15.96 13.90
C VAL A 376 -1.85 -17.08 14.69
N ILE A 377 -2.06 -18.23 14.05
CA ILE A 377 -2.63 -19.44 14.64
C ILE A 377 -1.50 -20.42 14.93
N LYS A 378 -1.18 -20.64 16.21
CA LYS A 378 -0.25 -21.70 16.62
C LYS A 378 -1.01 -23.00 16.86
N TYR A 379 -0.68 -24.04 16.09
CA TYR A 379 -1.23 -25.38 16.25
C TYR A 379 -0.14 -26.36 16.70
N ALA A 380 -0.27 -26.87 17.92
CA ALA A 380 0.66 -27.84 18.51
C ALA A 380 -0.07 -28.74 19.51
N ASN A 381 0.33 -30.01 19.61
CA ASN A 381 -0.26 -30.97 20.56
C ASN A 381 -1.80 -31.07 20.47
N LYS A 382 -2.34 -30.93 19.26
CA LYS A 382 -3.78 -30.87 18.94
C LYS A 382 -4.53 -29.65 19.49
N ASN A 383 -3.84 -28.69 20.11
CA ASN A 383 -4.40 -27.44 20.61
C ASN A 383 -4.13 -26.28 19.66
N ILE A 384 -5.12 -25.38 19.52
CA ILE A 384 -5.00 -24.12 18.79
C ILE A 384 -4.84 -22.98 19.79
N THR A 385 -3.84 -22.13 19.59
CA THR A 385 -3.61 -20.88 20.33
C THR A 385 -3.47 -19.74 19.33
N ILE A 386 -4.33 -18.74 19.41
CA ILE A 386 -4.19 -17.53 18.61
C ILE A 386 -3.29 -16.54 19.34
N ARG A 387 -2.33 -15.95 18.63
CA ARG A 387 -1.46 -14.89 19.13
C ARG A 387 -1.71 -13.63 18.31
N GLN A 388 -2.31 -12.63 18.94
CA GLN A 388 -2.51 -11.30 18.36
C GLN A 388 -1.28 -10.41 18.58
N PHE A 389 -1.10 -9.43 17.70
CA PHE A 389 -0.05 -8.42 17.79
C PHE A 389 -0.51 -7.09 17.17
N ASN A 390 0.15 -6.02 17.59
CA ASN A 390 -0.05 -4.67 17.04
C ASN A 390 1.04 -4.37 16.01
N SER A 391 0.86 -3.28 15.26
CA SER A 391 1.81 -2.85 14.24
C SER A 391 3.11 -2.29 14.81
N SER A 392 4.11 -2.29 13.95
CA SER A 392 5.48 -1.84 14.18
C SER A 392 5.73 -0.59 13.33
N SER A 393 6.53 0.35 13.83
CA SER A 393 6.93 1.50 13.02
C SER A 393 7.79 1.07 11.83
N HIS A 394 7.47 1.56 10.64
CA HIS A 394 8.28 1.38 9.43
C HIS A 394 8.70 2.75 8.85
N PRO A 395 9.71 2.79 7.95
CA PRO A 395 10.05 3.97 7.18
C PRO A 395 8.88 4.46 6.33
N TYR A 396 8.83 5.77 6.11
CA TYR A 396 7.82 6.42 5.27
C TYR A 396 8.28 6.44 3.82
N TRP A 397 7.39 6.03 2.91
CA TRP A 397 7.52 6.21 1.48
C TRP A 397 6.42 7.15 0.98
N LEU A 398 6.78 8.04 0.06
CA LEU A 398 5.78 8.76 -0.73
C LEU A 398 5.00 7.76 -1.61
N PRO A 399 3.72 8.03 -1.93
CA PRO A 399 2.92 7.15 -2.76
C PRO A 399 3.60 6.81 -4.09
N ASN A 400 3.44 5.57 -4.54
CA ASN A 400 4.03 5.06 -5.78
C ASN A 400 5.56 5.20 -5.87
N PHE A 401 6.27 5.25 -4.73
CA PHE A 401 7.72 5.40 -4.63
C PHE A 401 8.29 6.67 -5.29
N MET A 402 7.49 7.74 -5.31
CA MET A 402 7.86 9.04 -5.86
C MET A 402 9.02 9.69 -5.07
N ASP A 403 9.94 10.35 -5.77
CA ASP A 403 11.00 11.13 -5.12
C ASP A 403 10.54 12.54 -4.72
N GLY A 404 11.27 13.16 -3.80
CA GLY A 404 10.92 14.48 -3.26
C GLY A 404 10.95 15.64 -4.27
N PHE A 405 11.70 15.53 -5.37
CA PHE A 405 11.65 16.56 -6.43
C PHE A 405 10.39 16.40 -7.28
N THR A 406 10.10 15.19 -7.75
CA THR A 406 8.88 14.91 -8.54
C THR A 406 7.61 15.31 -7.77
N TRP A 407 7.57 15.06 -6.46
CA TRP A 407 6.46 15.46 -5.61
C TRP A 407 6.34 16.98 -5.38
N SER A 408 7.47 17.68 -5.16
CA SER A 408 7.43 19.09 -4.76
C SER A 408 7.49 20.09 -5.92
N LEU A 409 8.05 19.71 -7.08
CA LEU A 409 8.30 20.62 -8.20
C LEU A 409 7.02 21.30 -8.74
N PRO A 410 5.86 20.63 -8.89
CA PRO A 410 4.62 21.29 -9.30
C PRO A 410 4.19 22.39 -8.33
N PHE A 411 4.27 22.12 -7.02
CA PHE A 411 3.93 23.09 -5.97
C PHE A 411 4.89 24.28 -5.95
N VAL A 412 6.20 24.03 -6.10
CA VAL A 412 7.22 25.08 -6.17
C VAL A 412 6.99 25.97 -7.40
N GLY A 413 6.72 25.38 -8.58
CA GLY A 413 6.41 26.12 -9.80
C GLY A 413 5.16 27.00 -9.64
N ALA A 414 4.09 26.45 -9.09
CA ALA A 414 2.86 27.20 -8.80
C ALA A 414 3.11 28.37 -7.84
N LYS A 415 3.85 28.17 -6.73
CA LYS A 415 4.09 29.21 -5.72
C LYS A 415 5.05 30.30 -6.17
N ILE A 416 6.09 29.97 -6.94
CA ILE A 416 6.95 30.97 -7.57
C ILE A 416 6.13 31.81 -8.55
N THR A 417 5.25 31.18 -9.33
CA THR A 417 4.39 31.89 -10.28
C THR A 417 3.38 32.80 -9.57
N GLU A 418 2.68 32.33 -8.54
CA GLU A 418 1.79 33.13 -7.69
C GLU A 418 2.52 34.34 -7.07
N MET A 419 3.74 34.15 -6.57
CA MET A 419 4.58 35.22 -6.02
C MET A 419 4.97 36.25 -7.09
N LEU A 420 5.43 35.81 -8.27
CA LEU A 420 5.81 36.70 -9.36
C LEU A 420 4.61 37.53 -9.84
N LEU A 421 3.43 36.94 -9.93
CA LEU A 421 2.20 37.65 -10.29
C LEU A 421 1.78 38.66 -9.23
N ALA A 422 1.89 38.31 -7.95
CA ALA A 422 1.62 39.26 -6.87
C ALA A 422 2.59 40.46 -6.92
N ILE A 423 3.85 40.24 -7.31
CA ILE A 423 4.83 41.31 -7.56
C ILE A 423 4.44 42.14 -8.80
N PHE A 424 4.10 41.50 -9.93
CA PHE A 424 3.68 42.27 -11.12
C PHE A 424 2.37 43.04 -10.92
N ALA A 425 1.47 42.55 -10.07
CA ALA A 425 0.24 43.22 -9.70
C ALA A 425 0.43 44.43 -8.76
N THR A 426 1.64 44.69 -8.23
CA THR A 426 1.91 45.96 -7.53
C THR A 426 2.19 47.12 -8.48
N CYS A 427 2.56 46.84 -9.74
CA CYS A 427 2.64 47.89 -10.77
C CYS A 427 1.22 48.20 -11.25
N SER A 428 0.74 49.41 -10.99
CA SER A 428 -0.57 49.83 -11.49
C SER A 428 -0.52 50.13 -13.00
N PRO A 429 -1.66 50.16 -13.70
CA PRO A 429 -1.72 50.69 -15.06
C PRO A 429 -1.18 52.13 -15.13
N GLU A 430 -1.44 52.94 -14.10
CA GLU A 430 -0.89 54.29 -14.00
C GLU A 430 0.65 54.29 -13.94
N GLU A 431 1.33 53.38 -13.23
CA GLU A 431 2.82 53.31 -13.28
C GLU A 431 3.39 52.82 -14.64
N LEU A 432 2.55 52.20 -15.48
CA LEU A 432 2.90 51.76 -16.83
C LEU A 432 2.58 52.81 -17.91
N GLU A 433 1.74 53.80 -17.59
CA GLU A 433 1.31 54.89 -18.48
C GLU A 433 1.94 56.24 -18.07
N ASP A 434 1.97 56.58 -16.77
CA ASP A 434 2.63 57.76 -16.18
C ASP A 434 4.16 57.59 -16.07
N THR A 435 4.84 57.52 -17.22
CA THR A 435 6.20 58.08 -17.36
C THR A 435 6.38 58.77 -18.71
N ASP A 436 5.37 59.54 -19.12
CA ASP A 436 5.49 60.53 -20.21
C ASP A 436 5.66 61.98 -19.68
N ASP A 437 5.35 62.27 -18.41
CA ASP A 437 5.69 63.54 -17.72
C ASP A 437 5.85 63.34 -16.19
N ASP A 438 7.08 63.18 -15.67
CA ASP A 438 7.63 64.09 -14.62
C ASP A 438 9.14 63.86 -14.33
N ASP A 439 9.81 64.93 -13.87
CA ASP A 439 11.26 65.07 -13.75
C ASP A 439 11.87 64.35 -12.52
N ARG A 440 12.02 63.01 -12.60
CA ARG A 440 12.67 62.19 -11.54
C ARG A 440 13.91 61.44 -12.00
N THR A 441 14.99 62.18 -12.25
CA THR A 441 16.40 61.72 -12.16
C THR A 441 16.65 60.27 -12.63
N VAL A 442 16.45 60.00 -13.92
CA VAL A 442 16.87 58.75 -14.56
C VAL A 442 18.20 58.98 -15.29
N ASP A 443 19.08 57.98 -15.20
CA ASP A 443 20.46 57.95 -15.69
C ASP A 443 20.60 58.47 -17.14
N LEU A 444 21.45 59.48 -17.35
CA LEU A 444 21.56 60.32 -18.58
C LEU A 444 22.27 59.61 -19.76
N THR A 445 22.09 58.31 -19.94
CA THR A 445 22.92 57.48 -20.85
C THR A 445 22.15 56.59 -21.82
N LEU A 446 20.81 56.56 -21.79
CA LEU A 446 19.99 55.71 -22.66
C LEU A 446 19.13 56.52 -23.64
N THR A 447 19.09 56.11 -24.90
CA THR A 447 18.28 56.75 -25.94
C THR A 447 16.80 56.40 -25.83
N PRO A 448 15.87 57.24 -26.34
CA PRO A 448 14.43 56.93 -26.31
C PRO A 448 14.05 55.60 -26.97
N ALA A 449 14.81 55.16 -27.98
CA ALA A 449 14.62 53.86 -28.63
C ALA A 449 14.99 52.68 -27.71
N GLU A 450 16.05 52.81 -26.91
CA GLU A 450 16.48 51.79 -25.95
C GLU A 450 15.52 51.72 -24.75
N ILE A 451 14.97 52.86 -24.31
CA ILE A 451 13.92 52.91 -23.29
C ILE A 451 12.66 52.21 -23.79
N SER A 452 12.23 52.48 -25.04
CA SER A 452 11.08 51.80 -25.66
C SER A 452 11.32 50.29 -25.80
N ALA A 453 12.49 49.86 -26.29
CA ALA A 453 12.85 48.44 -26.39
C ALA A 453 12.88 47.75 -25.02
N ARG A 454 13.33 48.45 -23.96
CA ARG A 454 13.32 47.95 -22.59
C ARG A 454 11.90 47.87 -22.00
N ARG A 455 11.03 48.85 -22.27
CA ARG A 455 9.58 48.79 -21.97
C ARG A 455 8.93 47.59 -22.66
N GLN A 456 9.23 47.34 -23.94
CA GLN A 456 8.71 46.19 -24.70
C GLN A 456 9.25 44.85 -24.19
N GLN A 457 10.52 44.77 -23.77
CA GLN A 457 11.06 43.58 -23.08
C GLN A 457 10.38 43.31 -21.73
N ILE A 458 10.04 44.35 -20.97
CA ILE A 458 9.29 44.20 -19.71
C ILE A 458 7.87 43.71 -20.01
N ARG A 459 7.17 44.30 -20.99
CA ARG A 459 5.84 43.86 -21.44
C ARG A 459 5.86 42.40 -21.89
N ASN A 460 6.86 41.99 -22.66
CA ASN A 460 7.04 40.60 -23.10
C ASN A 460 7.35 39.65 -21.93
N LYS A 461 8.08 40.09 -20.90
CA LYS A 461 8.30 39.30 -19.67
C LYS A 461 7.03 39.15 -18.85
N ILE A 462 6.22 40.21 -18.72
CA ILE A 462 4.91 40.16 -18.06
C ILE A 462 3.97 39.20 -18.81
N LEU A 463 3.90 39.32 -20.14
CA LEU A 463 3.13 38.39 -20.99
C LEU A 463 3.64 36.95 -20.90
N ALA A 464 4.96 36.73 -20.85
CA ALA A 464 5.53 35.40 -20.65
C ALA A 464 5.21 34.82 -19.27
N VAL A 465 5.20 35.64 -18.21
CA VAL A 465 4.80 35.24 -16.86
C VAL A 465 3.29 34.99 -16.77
N GLY A 466 2.45 35.75 -17.47
CA GLY A 466 1.02 35.47 -17.62
C GLY A 466 0.72 34.21 -18.46
N LYS A 467 1.50 33.94 -19.51
CA LYS A 467 1.45 32.67 -20.25
C LYS A 467 1.89 31.50 -19.35
N MET A 468 2.98 31.66 -18.57
CA MET A 468 3.38 30.66 -17.57
C MET A 468 2.35 30.50 -16.44
N GLN A 469 1.68 31.57 -16.00
CA GLN A 469 0.55 31.48 -15.09
C GLN A 469 -0.52 30.58 -15.68
N ARG A 470 -0.98 30.85 -16.90
CA ARG A 470 -2.00 30.00 -17.53
C ARG A 470 -1.53 28.56 -17.67
N VAL A 471 -0.26 28.30 -18.01
CA VAL A 471 0.28 26.94 -18.07
C VAL A 471 0.34 26.27 -16.69
N PHE A 472 0.84 26.94 -15.64
CA PHE A 472 0.88 26.37 -14.28
C PHE A 472 -0.50 26.30 -13.61
N GLN A 473 -1.41 27.20 -13.98
CA GLN A 473 -2.80 27.18 -13.56
C GLN A 473 -3.57 26.09 -14.29
N LEU A 474 -3.31 25.82 -15.58
CA LEU A 474 -3.86 24.67 -16.31
C LEU A 474 -3.25 23.35 -15.82
N LEU A 475 -1.95 23.27 -15.57
CA LEU A 475 -1.33 22.08 -14.94
C LEU A 475 -1.86 21.85 -13.51
N ARG A 476 -2.23 22.93 -12.82
CA ARG A 476 -2.90 22.85 -11.51
C ARG A 476 -4.38 22.52 -11.63
N GLU A 477 -5.10 23.09 -12.57
CA GLU A 477 -6.51 22.81 -12.85
C GLU A 477 -6.67 21.44 -13.49
N GLU A 478 -5.67 20.86 -14.15
CA GLU A 478 -5.65 19.42 -14.47
C GLU A 478 -5.28 18.58 -13.25
N ALA A 479 -4.35 19.02 -12.39
CA ALA A 479 -4.08 18.34 -11.12
C ALA A 479 -5.26 18.40 -10.12
N GLU A 480 -6.10 19.42 -10.21
CA GLU A 480 -7.30 19.65 -9.40
C GLU A 480 -8.54 19.05 -10.10
N ASN A 481 -8.73 19.17 -11.42
CA ASN A 481 -9.82 18.51 -12.15
C ASN A 481 -9.63 17.00 -12.24
N ALA A 482 -8.41 16.46 -12.35
CA ALA A 482 -8.18 15.02 -12.18
C ALA A 482 -8.47 14.57 -10.73
N SER A 483 -8.44 15.50 -9.77
CA SER A 483 -8.89 15.27 -8.40
C SER A 483 -10.40 15.51 -8.19
N GLU A 484 -11.07 16.32 -9.03
CA GLU A 484 -12.50 16.65 -8.93
C GLU A 484 -13.39 15.80 -9.85
N LEU A 485 -12.84 15.21 -10.93
CA LEU A 485 -13.47 14.12 -11.70
C LEU A 485 -13.65 12.85 -10.85
N SER A 486 -13.05 12.76 -9.66
CA SER A 486 -13.38 11.74 -8.65
C SER A 486 -14.29 12.24 -7.51
N THR A 487 -14.87 13.44 -7.62
CA THR A 487 -15.82 14.02 -6.63
C THR A 487 -17.29 14.01 -7.10
N ILE A 488 -17.56 13.44 -8.27
CA ILE A 488 -18.91 13.13 -8.74
C ILE A 488 -19.55 12.07 -7.81
N PRO A 489 -20.88 12.11 -7.55
CA PRO A 489 -21.50 11.26 -6.54
C PRO A 489 -21.33 9.76 -6.80
N VAL A 490 -21.51 9.00 -5.71
CA VAL A 490 -21.50 7.53 -5.60
C VAL A 490 -22.18 6.82 -6.79
N GLU A 491 -21.42 6.54 -7.85
CA GLU A 491 -21.47 5.30 -8.64
C GLU A 491 -20.29 5.18 -9.65
N ASP A 492 -19.71 3.98 -9.65
CA ASP A 492 -18.96 3.28 -10.71
C ASP A 492 -17.50 3.58 -11.11
N HIS A 493 -16.92 4.78 -10.97
CA HIS A 493 -15.51 5.01 -11.42
C HIS A 493 -14.56 5.55 -10.33
N ARG A 494 -13.60 4.70 -9.89
CA ARG A 494 -12.53 5.05 -8.94
C ARG A 494 -11.21 4.39 -9.36
N GLY A 495 -10.14 5.18 -9.42
CA GLY A 495 -8.79 4.68 -9.71
C GLY A 495 -8.13 3.96 -8.52
N PRO A 496 -7.07 3.17 -8.76
CA PRO A 496 -6.38 2.40 -7.72
C PRO A 496 -5.80 3.27 -6.60
N ASP A 497 -5.77 2.69 -5.40
CA ASP A 497 -4.81 3.04 -4.34
C ASP A 497 -4.97 4.44 -3.68
N MET A 498 -6.16 5.03 -3.75
CA MET A 498 -6.47 6.33 -3.12
C MET A 498 -6.17 6.41 -1.61
N LEU A 499 -6.18 5.30 -0.86
CA LEU A 499 -5.88 5.33 0.58
C LEU A 499 -4.40 5.53 0.90
N THR A 500 -3.49 5.05 0.05
CA THR A 500 -2.07 5.38 0.15
C THR A 500 -1.79 6.73 -0.52
N ALA A 501 -2.40 7.00 -1.69
CA ALA A 501 -2.13 8.16 -2.52
C ALA A 501 -2.71 9.50 -2.01
N GLN A 502 -3.91 9.51 -1.41
CA GLN A 502 -4.54 10.72 -0.85
C GLN A 502 -4.37 10.83 0.69
N GLY A 503 -3.30 10.21 1.21
CA GLY A 503 -3.12 9.85 2.63
C GLY A 503 -3.12 10.98 3.68
N THR A 504 -3.32 12.26 3.32
CA THR A 504 -3.50 13.36 4.29
C THR A 504 -4.93 13.86 4.43
N GLN A 505 -5.79 13.77 3.41
CA GLN A 505 -7.18 14.25 3.54
C GLN A 505 -8.14 13.15 4.00
N MET A 506 -8.06 11.93 3.46
CA MET A 506 -8.96 10.84 3.88
C MET A 506 -8.68 10.32 5.30
N ARG A 507 -7.44 10.41 5.81
CA ARG A 507 -7.10 10.03 7.20
C ARG A 507 -7.89 10.82 8.26
N HIS A 508 -8.41 12.00 7.93
CA HIS A 508 -9.26 12.77 8.85
C HIS A 508 -10.72 12.27 8.93
N TYR A 509 -11.15 11.39 8.04
CA TYR A 509 -12.51 10.85 8.00
C TYR A 509 -12.61 9.36 8.37
N ILE A 510 -11.46 8.67 8.48
CA ILE A 510 -11.40 7.27 8.91
C ILE A 510 -11.16 7.25 10.42
N HIS A 511 -12.19 6.84 11.18
CA HIS A 511 -12.13 6.75 12.64
C HIS A 511 -12.31 5.33 13.18
N SER A 512 -12.64 4.36 12.30
CA SER A 512 -12.86 2.98 12.69
C SER A 512 -12.45 2.01 11.57
N PHE A 513 -12.19 0.75 11.97
CA PHE A 513 -11.99 -0.38 11.06
C PHE A 513 -13.11 -0.50 10.01
N ALA A 514 -14.37 -0.24 10.40
CA ALA A 514 -15.52 -0.33 9.50
C ALA A 514 -15.55 0.79 8.45
N ASP A 515 -15.05 1.99 8.78
CA ASP A 515 -14.92 3.09 7.83
C ASP A 515 -13.75 2.86 6.88
N ALA A 516 -12.63 2.36 7.40
CA ALA A 516 -11.48 1.96 6.59
C ALA A 516 -11.86 0.88 5.57
N ARG A 517 -12.48 -0.23 6.01
CA ARG A 517 -12.99 -1.31 5.14
C ARG A 517 -14.01 -0.81 4.11
N ARG A 518 -14.86 0.17 4.46
CA ARG A 518 -15.81 0.78 3.50
C ARG A 518 -15.10 1.65 2.46
N SER A 519 -14.03 2.35 2.84
CA SER A 519 -13.23 3.15 1.91
C SER A 519 -12.38 2.31 0.96
N ASP A 520 -11.89 1.14 1.39
CA ASP A 520 -11.05 0.26 0.56
C ASP A 520 -11.82 -0.75 -0.30
N ILE A 521 -13.14 -0.90 -0.12
CA ILE A 521 -13.94 -1.98 -0.71
C ILE A 521 -13.83 -2.12 -2.25
N ALA A 522 -13.41 -1.05 -2.95
CA ALA A 522 -13.13 -1.09 -4.39
C ALA A 522 -11.78 -1.76 -4.73
N ASN A 523 -10.76 -1.60 -3.88
CA ASN A 523 -9.45 -2.26 -4.01
C ASN A 523 -9.49 -3.73 -3.54
N GLU A 524 -10.53 -4.13 -2.81
CA GLU A 524 -10.80 -5.53 -2.46
C GLU A 524 -11.36 -6.33 -3.65
N ARG A 525 -11.73 -5.68 -4.76
CA ARG A 525 -12.30 -6.28 -5.97
C ARG A 525 -11.22 -6.67 -6.98
N LEU A 526 -11.47 -7.72 -7.78
CA LEU A 526 -10.70 -8.01 -8.99
C LEU A 526 -10.76 -6.77 -9.93
N PRO A 527 -9.61 -6.17 -10.31
CA PRO A 527 -9.59 -5.01 -11.19
C PRO A 527 -10.18 -5.32 -12.57
N MET A 528 -10.91 -4.38 -13.15
CA MET A 528 -11.29 -4.45 -14.57
C MET A 528 -10.14 -3.89 -15.42
N PHE A 529 -9.57 -4.71 -16.30
CA PHE A 529 -8.50 -4.25 -17.20
C PHE A 529 -9.09 -3.38 -18.32
N GLN A 530 -8.97 -2.07 -18.19
CA GLN A 530 -8.99 -1.16 -19.33
C GLN A 530 -7.54 -0.95 -19.77
N PRO A 531 -7.18 -1.18 -21.04
CA PRO A 531 -5.84 -0.83 -21.53
C PRO A 531 -5.68 0.69 -21.41
N ALA A 532 -4.70 1.14 -20.63
CA ALA A 532 -4.35 2.55 -20.57
C ALA A 532 -3.84 3.01 -21.95
N ASP A 533 -4.34 4.15 -22.44
CA ASP A 533 -3.70 4.83 -23.56
C ASP A 533 -2.29 5.24 -23.14
N GLU A 534 -1.30 5.11 -24.03
CA GLU A 534 0.13 5.34 -23.74
C GLU A 534 0.49 6.80 -23.36
N ASN A 535 -0.51 7.69 -23.26
CA ASN A 535 -0.38 9.10 -22.89
C ASN A 535 -0.91 9.44 -21.48
N ASP A 536 -1.51 8.50 -20.73
CA ASP A 536 -2.02 8.78 -19.39
C ASP A 536 -0.88 8.94 -18.37
N PHE A 537 -0.52 10.20 -18.10
CA PHE A 537 0.36 10.54 -16.98
C PHE A 537 -0.40 10.37 -15.64
N PRO A 538 0.19 9.77 -14.60
CA PRO A 538 -0.47 9.63 -13.30
C PRO A 538 -0.55 10.99 -12.59
N VAL A 539 -1.74 11.62 -12.65
CA VAL A 539 -2.02 12.92 -12.02
C VAL A 539 -2.50 12.71 -10.57
N ILE A 540 -1.78 13.27 -9.60
CA ILE A 540 -2.03 13.14 -8.15
C ILE A 540 -1.76 14.50 -7.46
N PRO A 541 -2.60 14.96 -6.49
CA PRO A 541 -2.76 16.39 -6.18
C PRO A 541 -1.69 17.03 -5.30
N ALA A 542 -1.62 18.37 -5.36
CA ALA A 542 -0.84 19.22 -4.46
C ALA A 542 -1.64 19.58 -3.18
N PRO A 543 -0.98 19.98 -2.07
CA PRO A 543 -1.67 20.29 -0.81
C PRO A 543 -2.53 21.56 -0.90
N SER A 544 -3.86 21.40 -0.79
CA SER A 544 -4.81 22.52 -0.77
C SER A 544 -4.97 23.13 0.63
N MET A 545 -4.92 24.46 0.71
CA MET A 545 -5.52 25.24 1.80
C MET A 545 -6.54 26.22 1.22
N ARG A 546 -7.72 26.30 1.86
CA ARG A 546 -8.88 27.10 1.45
C ARG A 546 -8.53 28.54 1.03
N ARG A 547 -9.14 29.01 -0.05
CA ARG A 547 -9.66 30.38 -0.17
C ARG A 547 -11.18 30.37 -0.15
N ARG A 548 -11.79 31.45 0.35
CA ARG A 548 -13.24 31.72 0.21
C ARG A 548 -13.52 32.12 -1.24
N GLY A 549 -14.71 31.75 -1.73
CA GLY A 549 -14.98 31.69 -3.17
C GLY A 549 -15.62 32.91 -3.82
N SER A 550 -15.74 32.76 -5.14
CA SER A 550 -16.47 33.52 -6.16
C SER A 550 -16.39 32.60 -7.39
N GLY A 551 -17.45 32.10 -8.03
CA GLY A 551 -18.66 32.76 -8.51
C GLY A 551 -18.72 32.51 -10.01
N ASP A 552 -19.68 31.72 -10.49
CA ASP A 552 -19.76 31.21 -11.88
C ASP A 552 -19.75 32.30 -12.95
N VAL A 553 -18.99 32.10 -14.04
CA VAL A 553 -19.23 32.73 -15.36
C VAL A 553 -18.82 31.80 -16.52
N ASP A 554 -19.79 31.53 -17.39
CA ASP A 554 -19.77 31.08 -18.81
C ASP A 554 -18.96 29.83 -19.27
N GLY A 555 -19.72 28.86 -19.79
CA GLY A 555 -19.21 27.63 -20.41
C GLY A 555 -18.82 27.80 -21.89
N ILE A 556 -17.51 27.75 -22.15
CA ILE A 556 -16.90 27.59 -23.48
C ILE A 556 -16.11 26.27 -23.46
N SER A 557 -16.17 25.45 -24.52
CA SER A 557 -15.44 24.18 -24.51
C SER A 557 -13.93 24.36 -24.62
N THR A 558 -13.19 23.47 -23.96
CA THR A 558 -11.72 23.50 -23.86
C THR A 558 -11.00 23.40 -25.21
N GLU A 559 -11.56 22.66 -26.17
CA GLU A 559 -10.99 22.50 -27.52
C GLU A 559 -10.98 23.82 -28.32
N GLU A 560 -12.03 24.63 -28.20
CA GLU A 560 -12.15 25.95 -28.84
C GLU A 560 -11.18 26.97 -28.21
N LEU A 561 -10.94 26.87 -26.90
CA LEU A 561 -9.96 27.70 -26.18
C LEU A 561 -8.51 27.35 -26.56
N ILE A 562 -8.19 26.05 -26.67
CA ILE A 562 -6.88 25.58 -27.15
C ILE A 562 -6.64 26.06 -28.58
N ARG A 563 -7.65 25.93 -29.45
CA ARG A 563 -7.56 26.37 -30.85
C ARG A 563 -7.29 27.87 -30.96
N ARG A 564 -8.02 28.72 -30.23
CA ARG A 564 -7.80 30.18 -30.23
C ARG A 564 -6.42 30.56 -29.67
N ALA A 565 -5.95 29.88 -28.63
CA ALA A 565 -4.62 30.11 -28.07
C ALA A 565 -3.47 29.71 -29.02
N LEU A 566 -3.74 28.83 -30.00
CA LEU A 566 -2.79 28.41 -31.04
C LEU A 566 -2.91 29.25 -32.33
N GLU A 567 -4.06 29.87 -32.60
CA GLU A 567 -4.29 30.71 -33.79
C GLU A 567 -3.75 32.16 -33.64
N GLU A 568 -3.45 32.62 -32.41
CA GLU A 568 -2.83 33.95 -32.14
C GLU A 568 -1.28 34.00 -32.27
N ASP A 569 -0.62 32.89 -32.65
CA ASP A 569 0.84 32.83 -32.84
C ASP A 569 1.25 33.27 -34.28
N GLU A 570 1.39 34.59 -34.53
CA GLU A 570 1.90 35.10 -35.82
C GLU A 570 3.39 34.77 -36.09
N GLU A 571 4.16 34.28 -35.10
CA GLU A 571 5.54 33.78 -35.25
C GLU A 571 5.72 32.32 -34.75
N GLY A 572 4.93 31.41 -35.32
CA GLY A 572 4.84 29.99 -34.92
C GLY A 572 6.06 29.09 -35.17
N ASP A 573 7.19 29.34 -34.50
CA ASP A 573 8.38 28.46 -34.57
C ASP A 573 9.03 28.14 -33.20
N MET A 574 8.73 28.87 -32.12
CA MET A 574 9.37 28.60 -30.81
C MET A 574 8.78 27.37 -30.10
N VAL A 575 7.45 27.29 -29.98
CA VAL A 575 6.75 26.19 -29.28
C VAL A 575 6.95 24.87 -30.03
N LYS A 576 6.84 24.88 -31.35
CA LYS A 576 7.04 23.71 -32.22
C LYS A 576 8.45 23.13 -32.07
N ARG A 577 9.49 23.98 -32.03
CA ARG A 577 10.89 23.56 -31.79
C ARG A 577 11.14 23.05 -30.37
N LEU A 578 10.35 23.47 -29.38
CA LEU A 578 10.47 22.99 -28.00
C LEU A 578 9.80 21.61 -27.87
N ALA A 579 8.59 21.46 -28.41
CA ALA A 579 7.89 20.17 -28.51
C ALA A 579 8.73 19.13 -29.28
N ASP A 580 9.27 19.48 -30.44
CA ASP A 580 10.16 18.59 -31.22
C ASP A 580 11.43 18.18 -30.46
N ARG A 581 11.92 19.03 -29.54
CA ARG A 581 13.14 18.77 -28.75
C ARG A 581 12.85 17.94 -27.49
N ILE A 582 11.60 17.94 -27.02
CA ILE A 582 11.12 17.08 -25.93
C ILE A 582 10.73 15.71 -26.49
N ALA A 583 10.04 15.66 -27.64
CA ALA A 583 9.65 14.43 -28.31
C ALA A 583 10.85 13.62 -28.86
N ARG A 584 11.91 14.29 -29.32
CA ARG A 584 13.17 13.63 -29.73
C ARG A 584 14.04 13.35 -28.51
N GLY A 585 13.71 12.28 -27.79
CA GLY A 585 14.45 11.77 -26.64
C GLY A 585 15.97 11.68 -26.87
N ARG A 586 16.73 11.92 -25.80
CA ARG A 586 18.19 12.15 -25.84
C ARG A 586 18.95 10.86 -26.18
N ASN A 587 19.36 10.70 -27.43
CA ASN A 587 20.23 9.58 -27.84
C ASN A 587 21.66 9.72 -27.25
N PRO A 588 22.29 8.61 -26.77
CA PRO A 588 23.56 8.67 -26.06
C PRO A 588 24.78 8.58 -26.99
N THR A 589 25.47 9.69 -27.25
CA THR A 589 26.83 9.67 -27.85
C THR A 589 27.75 10.78 -27.30
N GLY A 590 29.02 10.44 -27.07
CA GLY A 590 30.10 11.42 -26.79
C GLY A 590 30.78 11.27 -25.41
N ARG A 591 32.08 10.95 -25.40
CA ARG A 591 32.92 10.90 -24.18
C ARG A 591 32.99 12.27 -23.48
N PRO A 592 33.12 12.34 -22.14
CA PRO A 592 33.38 13.58 -21.44
C PRO A 592 34.79 14.10 -21.76
N MET A 593 34.88 15.38 -22.15
CA MET A 593 36.14 16.13 -22.22
C MET A 593 36.40 16.81 -20.86
N PRO A 594 37.67 16.91 -20.41
CA PRO A 594 38.00 17.49 -19.11
C PRO A 594 37.74 19.00 -19.06
N LEU A 595 37.23 19.47 -17.92
CA LEU A 595 37.00 20.89 -17.65
C LEU A 595 38.31 21.69 -17.68
N LYS A 596 38.37 22.72 -18.52
CA LYS A 596 39.40 23.76 -18.42
C LYS A 596 39.19 24.56 -17.13
N ARG A 597 40.21 24.64 -16.28
CA ARG A 597 40.29 25.71 -15.28
C ARG A 597 40.44 27.04 -16.02
N TYR A 598 39.62 28.01 -15.66
CA TYR A 598 39.97 29.41 -15.85
C TYR A 598 40.68 29.89 -14.59
N GLU A 599 41.86 30.45 -14.76
CA GLU A 599 42.59 31.13 -13.70
C GLU A 599 41.95 32.50 -13.48
N THR A 600 41.77 32.86 -12.22
CA THR A 600 41.64 34.25 -11.78
C THR A 600 42.77 34.52 -10.81
N THR A 601 43.53 35.57 -11.12
CA THR A 601 44.64 36.17 -10.36
C THR A 601 44.29 36.47 -8.91
#